data_AF-A0A2D7RP49-F1
#
_entry.id   AF-A0A2D7RP49-F1
#
_cell.length_a   1.000
_cell.length_b   1.000
_cell.length_c   1.000
_cell.angle_alpha   90.00
_cell.angle_beta   90.00
_cell.angle_gamma   90.00
#
_symmetry.space_group_name_H-M   'P 1'
#
loop_
_entity.id
_entity.type
_entity.pdbx_description
1 polymer ?
#
loop_
_entity_poly.entity_id
_entity_poly.type
_entity_poly.pdbx_seq_one_letter_code
_entity_poly.pdbx_strand_id
1 'polypeptide(L)'
;MQYKKSFNFLKSLPTKLNLFYEKKSKFGIIVSNKSKNKKDFDPVTNFDKSFEKYIRSLILKKFPMDAIIGEEYKDKNSRNDFKWSIDPIDGTRAFVIGAPTWSNLIGFSYKNKSLLGLANFPELYRYYISDDKKSYVYKKGKKSVLKSSKNNNLKTIKIIGNFHGIFNFQKQNKITKKFGSSFRLFSLDALNYCLLAEGKVDAVIEANLKPYDILPLIPIIKNSG
;
A
#
# COMPACT_ATOMS: atom_id res chain seq x y z
N MET A 1 9.07 -12.09 19.63
CA MET A 1 9.02 -11.65 18.22
C MET A 1 10.33 -10.96 17.90
N GLN A 2 11.07 -11.44 16.89
CA GLN A 2 12.43 -11.00 16.58
C GLN A 2 12.49 -9.50 16.22
N TYR A 3 11.41 -8.95 15.66
CA TYR A 3 11.33 -7.56 15.18
C TYR A 3 10.38 -6.68 16.00
N LYS A 4 10.27 -6.94 17.32
CA LYS A 4 9.32 -6.24 18.22
C LYS A 4 9.46 -4.71 18.19
N LYS A 5 10.68 -4.17 18.14
CA LYS A 5 10.93 -2.72 18.09
C LYS A 5 10.36 -2.08 16.81
N SER A 6 10.60 -2.71 15.66
CA SER A 6 10.11 -2.26 14.34
C SER A 6 8.59 -2.40 14.24
N PHE A 7 8.02 -3.49 14.73
CA PHE A 7 6.57 -3.69 14.75
C PHE A 7 5.86 -2.66 15.64
N ASN A 8 6.36 -2.41 16.85
CA ASN A 8 5.79 -1.38 17.73
C ASN A 8 5.89 0.02 17.14
N PHE A 9 6.93 0.28 16.34
CA PHE A 9 7.01 1.53 15.58
C PHE A 9 5.91 1.61 14.52
N LEU A 10 5.76 0.60 13.64
CA LEU A 10 4.71 0.53 12.63
C LEU A 10 3.32 0.70 13.24
N LYS A 11 3.03 -0.02 14.33
CA LYS A 11 1.75 0.06 15.04
C LYS A 11 1.42 1.47 15.56
N SER A 12 2.43 2.29 15.82
CA SER A 12 2.24 3.68 16.28
C SER A 12 1.98 4.68 15.14
N LEU A 13 2.17 4.29 13.88
CA LEU A 13 2.09 5.21 12.74
C LEU A 13 0.66 5.61 12.36
N PRO A 14 -0.35 4.73 12.29
CA PRO A 14 -1.69 5.10 11.81
C PRO A 14 -2.26 6.35 12.50
N THR A 15 -2.23 6.40 13.83
CA THR A 15 -2.68 7.57 14.60
C THR A 15 -1.89 8.84 14.26
N LYS A 16 -0.56 8.73 14.11
CA LYS A 16 0.30 9.87 13.79
C LYS A 16 0.08 10.38 12.36
N LEU A 17 -0.14 9.48 11.41
CA LEU A 17 -0.37 9.81 10.00
C LEU A 17 -1.75 10.43 9.81
N ASN A 18 -2.78 9.91 10.48
CA ASN A 18 -4.12 10.49 10.44
C ASN A 18 -4.15 11.89 11.06
N LEU A 19 -3.51 12.09 12.23
CA LEU A 19 -3.38 13.42 12.83
C LEU A 19 -2.57 14.39 11.96
N PHE A 20 -1.55 13.88 11.25
CA PHE A 20 -0.78 14.68 10.31
C PHE A 20 -1.66 15.12 9.13
N TYR A 21 -2.44 14.18 8.57
CA TYR A 21 -3.40 14.44 7.50
C TYR A 21 -4.42 15.51 7.88
N GLU A 22 -5.11 15.34 9.02
CA GLU A 22 -6.13 16.27 9.53
C GLU A 22 -5.59 17.70 9.71
N LYS A 23 -4.33 17.84 10.11
CA LYS A 23 -3.69 19.15 10.23
C LYS A 23 -3.35 19.75 8.87
N LYS A 24 -2.88 18.93 7.93
CA LYS A 24 -2.43 19.35 6.60
C LYS A 24 -3.57 19.61 5.62
N SER A 25 -4.69 18.89 5.74
CA SER A 25 -5.87 19.03 4.87
C SER A 25 -6.43 20.45 4.84
N LYS A 26 -6.17 21.25 5.88
CA LYS A 26 -6.51 22.67 5.98
C LYS A 26 -5.80 23.57 4.95
N PHE A 27 -4.70 23.12 4.34
CA PHE A 27 -3.83 23.95 3.48
C PHE A 27 -4.05 23.73 1.97
N GLY A 28 -5.10 23.01 1.57
CA GLY A 28 -5.43 22.75 0.16
C GLY A 28 -4.47 21.79 -0.54
N ILE A 29 -4.97 21.12 -1.57
CA ILE A 29 -4.20 20.17 -2.40
C ILE A 29 -3.59 20.91 -3.58
N ILE A 30 -2.28 20.80 -3.74
CA ILE A 30 -1.53 21.29 -4.90
C ILE A 30 -1.08 20.07 -5.69
N VAL A 31 -1.52 19.96 -6.95
CA VAL A 31 -1.20 18.84 -7.84
C VAL A 31 -0.11 19.26 -8.83
N SER A 32 0.84 18.38 -9.08
CA SER A 32 1.90 18.51 -10.08
C SER A 32 2.03 17.21 -10.86
N ASN A 33 2.70 17.23 -12.02
CA ASN A 33 2.95 16.04 -12.83
C ASN A 33 4.44 15.66 -12.74
N LYS A 34 4.74 14.41 -12.35
CA LYS A 34 6.10 13.85 -12.32
C LYS A 34 6.63 13.54 -13.72
N SER A 35 5.72 13.25 -14.66
CA SER A 35 6.11 12.90 -16.02
C SER A 35 6.69 14.10 -16.78
N LYS A 36 7.80 13.85 -17.49
CA LYS A 36 8.38 14.80 -18.44
C LYS A 36 7.65 14.80 -19.79
N ASN A 37 6.87 13.76 -20.08
CA ASN A 37 6.08 13.65 -21.30
C ASN A 37 4.72 14.33 -21.10
N LYS A 38 4.39 15.30 -21.96
CA LYS A 38 3.11 16.03 -21.90
C LYS A 38 1.88 15.14 -22.09
N LYS A 39 2.02 13.96 -22.71
CA LYS A 39 0.92 13.00 -22.93
C LYS A 39 0.66 12.09 -21.73
N ASP A 40 1.61 12.00 -20.80
CA ASP A 40 1.50 11.12 -19.64
C ASP A 40 1.24 11.96 -18.39
N PHE A 41 0.30 11.51 -17.56
CA PHE A 41 0.00 12.15 -16.29
C PHE A 41 0.36 11.21 -15.15
N ASP A 42 1.38 11.56 -14.39
CA ASP A 42 1.82 10.87 -13.18
C ASP A 42 1.68 11.86 -12.01
N PRO A 43 0.49 11.97 -11.42
CA PRO A 43 0.21 13.01 -10.44
C PRO A 43 1.03 12.81 -9.18
N VAL A 44 1.49 13.92 -8.63
CA VAL A 44 2.06 14.02 -7.28
C VAL A 44 1.48 15.26 -6.63
N THR A 45 1.23 15.21 -5.33
CA THR A 45 0.74 16.36 -4.58
C THR A 45 1.73 16.88 -3.55
N ASN A 46 1.44 18.05 -3.00
CA ASN A 46 2.11 18.55 -1.80
C ASN A 46 1.97 17.60 -0.60
N PHE A 47 0.96 16.72 -0.56
CA PHE A 47 0.77 15.74 0.51
C PHE A 47 1.73 14.56 0.37
N ASP A 48 1.93 14.00 -0.83
CA ASP A 48 2.83 12.86 -1.07
C ASP A 48 4.23 13.18 -0.51
N LYS A 49 4.79 14.32 -0.90
CA LYS A 49 6.08 14.82 -0.41
C LYS A 49 6.08 15.11 1.10
N SER A 50 5.00 15.69 1.62
CA SER A 50 4.90 16.03 3.05
C SER A 50 4.83 14.78 3.92
N PHE A 51 4.06 13.77 3.52
CA PHE A 51 3.94 12.49 4.20
C PHE A 51 5.26 11.74 4.19
N GLU A 52 5.92 11.59 3.03
CA GLU A 52 7.18 10.86 2.98
C GLU A 52 8.22 11.54 3.87
N LYS A 53 8.37 12.87 3.78
CA LYS A 53 9.28 13.63 4.65
C LYS A 53 9.00 13.38 6.13
N TYR A 54 7.73 13.38 6.52
CA TYR A 54 7.32 13.11 7.90
C TYR A 54 7.66 11.68 8.33
N ILE A 55 7.28 10.67 7.54
CA ILE A 55 7.55 9.26 7.83
C ILE A 55 9.07 9.00 7.93
N ARG A 56 9.85 9.52 6.97
CA ARG A 56 11.32 9.43 6.99
C ARG A 56 11.90 10.03 8.27
N SER A 57 11.41 11.19 8.71
CA SER A 57 11.88 11.81 9.96
C SER A 57 11.64 10.92 11.19
N LEU A 58 10.48 10.25 11.24
CA LEU A 58 10.13 9.33 12.32
C LEU A 58 11.00 8.07 12.30
N ILE A 59 11.28 7.53 11.12
CA ILE A 59 12.16 6.36 10.93
C ILE A 59 13.59 6.73 11.33
N LEU A 60 14.14 7.82 10.79
CA LEU A 60 15.52 8.25 11.05
C LEU A 60 15.78 8.51 12.54
N LYS A 61 14.78 9.03 13.26
CA LYS A 61 14.87 9.24 14.72
C LYS A 61 15.02 7.92 15.50
N LYS A 62 14.42 6.83 15.02
CA LYS A 62 14.34 5.55 15.77
C LYS A 62 15.27 4.45 15.23
N PHE A 63 15.60 4.55 13.95
CA PHE A 63 16.39 3.61 13.16
C PHE A 63 17.37 4.37 12.25
N PRO A 64 18.29 5.17 12.80
CA PRO A 64 19.17 6.05 12.02
C PRO A 64 20.08 5.28 11.06
N MET A 65 20.38 4.02 11.37
CA MET A 65 21.26 3.17 10.57
C MET A 65 20.53 2.42 9.45
N ASP A 66 19.20 2.39 9.40
CA ASP A 66 18.49 1.56 8.42
C ASP A 66 18.41 2.24 7.04
N ALA A 67 18.38 1.44 5.97
CA ALA A 67 18.10 1.93 4.63
C ALA A 67 16.64 2.39 4.52
N ILE A 68 16.38 3.38 3.66
CA ILE A 68 15.02 3.85 3.37
C ILE A 68 14.88 3.99 1.86
N ILE A 69 13.89 3.32 1.30
CA ILE A 69 13.44 3.52 -0.08
C ILE A 69 12.05 4.16 -0.06
N GLY A 70 11.82 5.10 -0.95
CA GLY A 70 10.55 5.83 -1.03
C GLY A 70 10.24 6.28 -2.45
N GLU A 71 8.99 6.67 -2.67
CA GLU A 71 8.52 7.10 -3.99
C GLU A 71 9.04 8.49 -4.38
N GLU A 72 9.04 9.44 -3.43
CA GLU A 72 9.15 10.88 -3.72
C GLU A 72 10.55 11.45 -3.48
N TYR A 73 11.36 10.79 -2.66
CA TYR A 73 12.72 11.23 -2.33
C TYR A 73 13.76 10.18 -2.63
N LYS A 74 15.00 10.63 -2.87
CA LYS A 74 16.15 9.74 -3.07
C LYS A 74 16.30 8.74 -1.92
N ASP A 75 16.65 7.51 -2.28
CA ASP A 75 16.92 6.44 -1.34
C ASP A 75 18.05 6.82 -0.37
N LYS A 76 17.88 6.41 0.89
CA LYS A 76 18.95 6.38 1.88
C LYS A 76 19.57 4.99 1.86
N ASN A 77 20.80 4.93 1.38
CA ASN A 77 21.59 3.71 1.44
C ASN A 77 22.06 3.42 2.87
N SER A 78 22.24 2.15 3.17
CA SER A 78 22.87 1.68 4.41
C SER A 78 23.75 0.47 4.13
N ARG A 79 24.71 0.23 5.04
CA ARG A 79 25.53 -0.99 5.08
C ARG A 79 24.87 -2.11 5.88
N ASN A 80 23.80 -1.84 6.61
CA ASN A 80 23.04 -2.89 7.30
C ASN A 80 21.97 -3.49 6.36
N ASP A 81 21.50 -4.68 6.70
CA ASP A 81 20.51 -5.41 5.90
C ASP A 81 19.05 -4.95 6.15
N PHE A 82 18.84 -3.94 7.00
CA PHE A 82 17.51 -3.45 7.36
C PHE A 82 17.06 -2.34 6.43
N LYS A 83 15.83 -2.45 5.92
CA LYS A 83 15.27 -1.52 4.95
C LYS A 83 13.81 -1.18 5.26
N TRP A 84 13.48 0.10 5.20
CA TRP A 84 12.13 0.61 5.21
C TRP A 84 11.70 0.98 3.79
N SER A 85 10.50 0.57 3.38
CA SER A 85 9.87 1.01 2.13
C SER A 85 8.68 1.92 2.45
N ILE A 86 8.54 3.02 1.73
CA ILE A 86 7.50 4.01 1.96
C ILE A 86 6.81 4.34 0.64
N ASP A 87 5.51 4.11 0.59
CA ASP A 87 4.61 4.80 -0.32
C ASP A 87 3.80 5.80 0.52
N PRO A 88 4.03 7.12 0.38
CA PRO A 88 3.35 8.10 1.18
C PRO A 88 1.87 8.22 0.85
N ILE A 89 1.46 8.04 -0.41
CA ILE A 89 0.07 8.06 -0.88
C ILE A 89 -0.03 7.09 -2.05
N ASP A 90 -0.33 5.83 -1.71
CA ASP A 90 -0.75 4.85 -2.71
C ASP A 90 -2.15 5.24 -3.19
N GLY A 91 -2.28 5.41 -4.50
CA GLY A 91 -3.49 5.94 -5.12
C GLY A 91 -3.56 7.47 -5.16
N THR A 92 -2.48 8.18 -5.54
CA THR A 92 -2.49 9.65 -5.69
C THR A 92 -3.64 10.17 -6.56
N ARG A 93 -4.03 9.42 -7.60
CA ARG A 93 -5.22 9.74 -8.42
C ARG A 93 -6.52 9.70 -7.62
N ALA A 94 -6.69 8.68 -6.77
CA ALA A 94 -7.82 8.58 -5.85
C ALA A 94 -7.81 9.72 -4.82
N PHE A 95 -6.63 10.05 -4.29
CA PHE A 95 -6.43 11.17 -3.37
C PHE A 95 -6.87 12.51 -3.98
N VAL A 96 -6.45 12.82 -5.21
CA VAL A 96 -6.78 14.08 -5.90
C VAL A 96 -8.29 14.26 -6.09
N ILE A 97 -9.04 13.19 -6.34
CA ILE A 97 -10.50 13.26 -6.55
C ILE A 97 -11.30 13.09 -5.25
N GLY A 98 -10.63 12.96 -4.09
CA GLY A 98 -11.28 12.74 -2.79
C GLY A 98 -11.88 11.34 -2.63
N ALA A 99 -11.46 10.35 -3.42
CA ALA A 99 -11.91 8.97 -3.26
C ALA A 99 -11.29 8.37 -1.98
N PRO A 100 -12.04 7.58 -1.19
CA PRO A 100 -11.60 7.15 0.13
C PRO A 100 -10.62 5.96 0.11
N THR A 101 -10.10 5.58 -1.05
CA THR A 101 -9.32 4.35 -1.25
C THR A 101 -7.82 4.54 -1.16
N TRP A 102 -7.33 5.78 -1.14
CA TRP A 102 -5.91 6.07 -1.02
C TRP A 102 -5.35 5.59 0.34
N SER A 103 -4.07 5.29 0.39
CA SER A 103 -3.44 4.74 1.59
C SER A 103 -2.00 5.19 1.81
N ASN A 104 -1.50 5.06 3.05
CA ASN A 104 -0.06 5.09 3.32
C ASN A 104 0.45 3.65 3.42
N LEU A 105 1.50 3.29 2.68
CA LEU A 105 2.14 1.98 2.77
C LEU A 105 3.53 2.09 3.39
N ILE A 106 3.77 1.35 4.47
CA ILE A 106 5.07 1.31 5.14
C ILE A 106 5.47 -0.14 5.39
N GLY A 107 6.62 -0.53 4.84
CA GLY A 107 7.16 -1.89 4.93
C GLY A 107 8.49 -1.92 5.67
N PHE A 108 8.78 -3.04 6.32
CA PHE A 108 10.08 -3.31 6.95
C PHE A 108 10.62 -4.65 6.46
N SER A 109 11.84 -4.62 5.95
CA SER A 109 12.53 -5.77 5.37
C SER A 109 13.90 -5.99 6.01
N TYR A 110 14.33 -7.25 6.02
CA TYR A 110 15.68 -7.67 6.39
C TYR A 110 16.22 -8.64 5.36
N LYS A 111 17.45 -8.43 4.86
CA LYS A 111 18.07 -9.27 3.81
C LYS A 111 17.13 -9.50 2.62
N ASN A 112 16.50 -8.42 2.14
CA ASN A 112 15.51 -8.40 1.04
C ASN A 112 14.24 -9.23 1.28
N LYS A 113 14.01 -9.75 2.48
CA LYS A 113 12.74 -10.38 2.87
C LYS A 113 11.84 -9.34 3.52
N SER A 114 10.64 -9.12 2.97
CA SER A 114 9.63 -8.30 3.62
C SER A 114 9.04 -9.06 4.82
N LEU A 115 9.11 -8.44 5.99
CA LEU A 115 8.80 -9.06 7.28
C LEU A 115 7.56 -8.47 7.95
N LEU A 116 7.44 -7.14 7.91
CA LEU A 116 6.35 -6.40 8.51
C LEU A 116 5.80 -5.40 7.50
N GLY A 117 4.51 -5.11 7.60
CA GLY A 117 3.83 -4.23 6.68
C GLY A 117 2.68 -3.50 7.34
N LEU A 118 2.44 -2.27 6.89
CA LEU A 118 1.33 -1.42 7.27
C LEU A 118 0.70 -0.85 5.99
N ALA A 119 -0.63 -0.98 5.88
CA ALA A 119 -1.44 -0.25 4.91
C ALA A 119 -2.50 0.54 5.69
N ASN A 120 -2.39 1.87 5.71
CA ASN A 120 -3.26 2.77 6.46
C ASN A 120 -4.20 3.51 5.51
N PHE A 121 -5.51 3.41 5.72
CA PHE A 121 -6.56 4.07 4.94
C PHE A 121 -7.26 5.12 5.81
N PRO A 122 -6.83 6.39 5.77
CA PRO A 122 -7.32 7.41 6.70
C PRO A 122 -8.82 7.66 6.57
N GLU A 123 -9.32 7.84 5.35
CA GLU A 123 -10.74 8.11 5.06
C GLU A 123 -11.68 6.97 5.49
N LEU A 124 -11.16 5.74 5.57
CA LEU A 124 -11.93 4.56 5.96
C LEU A 124 -11.82 4.23 7.44
N TYR A 125 -11.07 5.03 8.22
CA TYR A 125 -10.74 4.77 9.62
C TYR A 125 -10.28 3.33 9.83
N ARG A 126 -9.42 2.87 8.92
CA ARG A 126 -9.03 1.47 8.79
C ARG A 126 -7.55 1.34 8.48
N TYR A 127 -6.89 0.38 9.10
CA TYR A 127 -5.53 -0.02 8.70
C TYR A 127 -5.31 -1.52 8.84
N TYR A 128 -4.41 -2.04 8.02
CA TYR A 128 -3.99 -3.42 7.98
C TYR A 128 -2.53 -3.48 8.41
N ILE A 129 -2.19 -4.40 9.30
CA ILE A 129 -0.83 -4.55 9.81
C ILE A 129 -0.48 -6.02 9.97
N SER A 130 0.73 -6.38 9.58
CA SER A 130 1.28 -7.73 9.75
C SER A 130 2.32 -7.74 10.86
N ASP A 131 2.11 -8.61 11.85
CA ASP A 131 3.24 -9.14 12.62
C ASP A 131 3.89 -10.26 11.78
N ASP A 132 5.12 -10.65 12.08
CA ASP A 132 5.88 -11.64 11.28
C ASP A 132 5.24 -13.05 11.24
N LYS A 133 4.06 -13.23 11.85
CA LYS A 133 3.29 -14.49 11.92
C LYS A 133 1.83 -14.36 11.48
N LYS A 134 1.16 -13.24 11.79
CA LYS A 134 -0.27 -13.00 11.58
C LYS A 134 -0.53 -11.56 11.16
N SER A 135 -1.53 -11.40 10.30
CA SER A 135 -2.04 -10.09 9.90
C SER A 135 -3.35 -9.75 10.59
N TYR A 136 -3.56 -8.46 10.79
CA TYR A 136 -4.74 -7.91 11.45
C TYR A 136 -5.29 -6.74 10.66
N VAL A 137 -6.59 -6.53 10.77
CA VAL A 137 -7.24 -5.27 10.41
C VAL A 137 -7.77 -4.59 11.67
N TYR A 138 -7.60 -3.28 11.71
CA TYR A 138 -8.23 -2.40 12.67
C TYR A 138 -9.21 -1.53 11.92
N LYS A 139 -10.50 -1.57 12.29
CA LYS A 139 -11.55 -0.77 11.68
C LYS A 139 -12.35 -0.10 12.79
N LYS A 140 -12.39 1.23 12.81
CA LYS A 140 -13.08 2.02 13.84
C LYS A 140 -12.71 1.56 15.28
N GLY A 141 -11.42 1.35 15.52
CA GLY A 141 -10.88 0.90 16.81
C GLY A 141 -11.00 -0.60 17.11
N LYS A 142 -11.78 -1.38 16.34
CA LYS A 142 -11.92 -2.82 16.54
C LYS A 142 -10.84 -3.59 15.78
N LYS A 143 -10.18 -4.52 16.46
CA LYS A 143 -9.16 -5.42 15.91
C LYS A 143 -9.78 -6.76 15.50
N SER A 144 -9.45 -7.27 14.32
CA SER A 144 -9.68 -8.66 13.93
C SER A 144 -8.46 -9.26 13.25
N VAL A 145 -8.33 -10.59 13.31
CA VAL A 145 -7.31 -11.35 12.57
C VAL A 145 -7.78 -11.49 11.13
N LEU A 146 -6.87 -11.28 10.17
CA LEU A 146 -7.15 -11.51 8.76
C LEU A 146 -7.26 -13.00 8.45
N LYS A 147 -8.12 -13.33 7.49
CA LYS A 147 -8.32 -14.69 6.98
C LYS A 147 -8.65 -14.60 5.50
N SER A 148 -7.74 -15.09 4.66
CA SER A 148 -7.96 -15.16 3.22
C SER A 148 -9.09 -16.14 2.89
N SER A 149 -9.61 -15.99 1.67
CA SER A 149 -10.64 -16.88 1.15
C SER A 149 -10.04 -18.25 0.79
N LYS A 150 -10.81 -19.31 1.02
CA LYS A 150 -10.48 -20.68 0.55
C LYS A 150 -11.24 -21.05 -0.74
N ASN A 151 -11.90 -20.08 -1.37
CA ASN A 151 -12.70 -20.32 -2.56
C ASN A 151 -11.80 -20.76 -3.73
N ASN A 152 -11.96 -22.01 -4.16
CA ASN A 152 -11.26 -22.59 -5.30
C ASN A 152 -12.20 -22.85 -6.50
N ASN A 153 -13.46 -22.41 -6.40
CA ASN A 153 -14.44 -22.58 -7.46
C ASN A 153 -14.32 -21.45 -8.49
N LEU A 154 -13.82 -21.79 -9.68
CA LEU A 154 -13.64 -20.85 -10.80
C LEU A 154 -14.94 -20.18 -11.27
N LYS A 155 -16.12 -20.75 -10.98
CA LYS A 155 -17.41 -20.14 -11.35
C LYS A 155 -17.81 -19.00 -10.42
N THR A 156 -17.28 -18.98 -9.19
CA THR A 156 -17.66 -18.02 -8.14
C THR A 156 -16.47 -17.19 -7.65
N ILE A 157 -15.32 -17.32 -8.32
CA ILE A 157 -14.10 -16.62 -7.95
C ILE A 157 -14.29 -15.11 -8.15
N LYS A 158 -13.80 -14.30 -7.21
CA LYS A 158 -13.82 -12.85 -7.28
C LYS A 158 -12.41 -12.36 -7.56
N ILE A 159 -12.19 -11.87 -8.78
CA ILE A 159 -10.89 -11.38 -9.23
C ILE A 159 -10.98 -9.88 -9.48
N ILE A 160 -10.05 -9.13 -8.89
CA ILE A 160 -9.83 -7.73 -9.23
C ILE A 160 -8.49 -7.62 -9.95
N GLY A 161 -8.41 -6.73 -10.94
CA GLY A 161 -7.13 -6.42 -11.53
C GLY A 161 -7.08 -5.08 -12.22
N ASN A 162 -5.86 -4.60 -12.40
CA ASN A 162 -5.54 -3.36 -13.10
C ASN A 162 -4.16 -3.48 -13.76
N PHE A 163 -4.05 -3.11 -15.02
CA PHE A 163 -2.80 -3.27 -15.78
C PHE A 163 -2.04 -1.96 -16.00
N HIS A 164 -2.53 -0.85 -15.44
CA HIS A 164 -1.87 0.47 -15.46
C HIS A 164 -1.34 0.87 -16.85
N GLY A 165 -2.11 0.58 -17.89
CA GLY A 165 -1.77 0.91 -19.28
C GLY A 165 -0.71 0.03 -19.95
N ILE A 166 -0.11 -0.95 -19.27
CA ILE A 166 0.89 -1.86 -19.88
C ILE A 166 0.26 -2.67 -21.01
N PHE A 167 -0.95 -3.15 -20.81
CA PHE A 167 -1.66 -3.94 -21.81
C PHE A 167 -2.58 -3.06 -22.63
N ASN A 168 -2.54 -3.23 -23.96
CA ASN A 168 -3.53 -2.65 -24.84
C ASN A 168 -4.92 -3.28 -24.60
N PHE A 169 -5.96 -2.63 -25.12
CA PHE A 169 -7.34 -3.06 -24.95
C PHE A 169 -7.58 -4.52 -25.37
N GLN A 170 -6.97 -4.99 -26.45
CA GLN A 170 -7.12 -6.38 -26.93
C GLN A 170 -6.58 -7.40 -25.91
N LYS A 171 -5.40 -7.17 -25.35
CA LYS A 171 -4.81 -8.04 -24.31
C LYS A 171 -5.64 -8.00 -23.03
N GLN A 172 -6.08 -6.82 -22.60
CA GLN A 172 -6.97 -6.68 -21.44
C GLN A 172 -8.26 -7.48 -21.66
N ASN A 173 -8.91 -7.32 -22.81
CA ASN A 173 -10.14 -8.03 -23.17
C ASN A 173 -9.93 -9.55 -23.23
N LYS A 174 -8.77 -10.03 -23.70
CA LYS A 174 -8.45 -11.46 -23.69
C LYS A 174 -8.40 -12.02 -22.27
N ILE A 175 -7.81 -11.27 -21.33
CA ILE A 175 -7.74 -11.66 -19.92
C ILE A 175 -9.13 -11.63 -19.29
N THR A 176 -9.87 -10.53 -19.44
CA THR A 176 -11.20 -10.40 -18.85
C THR A 176 -12.18 -11.45 -19.40
N LYS A 177 -12.15 -11.74 -20.72
CA LYS A 177 -12.97 -12.81 -21.32
C LYS A 177 -12.65 -14.20 -20.77
N LYS A 178 -11.39 -14.49 -20.45
CA LYS A 178 -10.99 -15.79 -19.88
C LYS A 178 -11.67 -16.07 -18.54
N PHE A 179 -11.92 -15.03 -17.75
CA PHE A 179 -12.54 -15.12 -16.43
C PHE A 179 -14.01 -14.68 -16.42
N GLY A 180 -14.50 -14.08 -17.51
CA GLY A 180 -15.87 -13.61 -17.66
C GLY A 180 -16.31 -12.65 -16.55
N SER A 181 -17.51 -12.87 -16.02
CA SER A 181 -18.11 -12.06 -14.95
C SER A 181 -17.43 -12.21 -13.59
N SER A 182 -16.41 -13.05 -13.45
CA SER A 182 -15.61 -13.19 -12.22
C SER A 182 -14.52 -12.13 -12.09
N PHE A 183 -14.12 -11.51 -13.21
CA PHE A 183 -13.07 -10.49 -13.24
C PHE A 183 -13.67 -9.09 -13.29
N ARG A 184 -13.14 -8.20 -12.47
CA ARG A 184 -13.47 -6.77 -12.49
C ARG A 184 -12.19 -5.98 -12.76
N LEU A 185 -12.18 -5.26 -13.88
CA LEU A 185 -11.07 -4.42 -14.28
C LEU A 185 -11.26 -3.02 -13.70
N PHE A 186 -10.82 -2.82 -12.47
CA PHE A 186 -10.77 -1.51 -11.79
C PHE A 186 -9.73 -1.55 -10.66
N SER A 187 -9.24 -0.38 -10.26
CA SER A 187 -8.29 -0.25 -9.15
C SER A 187 -9.00 0.24 -7.90
N LEU A 188 -8.69 -0.36 -6.76
CA LEU A 188 -8.82 0.29 -5.44
C LEU A 188 -7.43 0.48 -4.82
N ASP A 189 -6.39 0.46 -5.66
CA ASP A 189 -4.99 0.57 -5.28
C ASP A 189 -4.65 -0.50 -4.22
N ALA A 190 -3.92 -0.19 -3.15
CA ALA A 190 -3.55 -1.17 -2.12
C ALA A 190 -4.74 -1.86 -1.43
N LEU A 191 -5.94 -1.30 -1.52
CA LEU A 191 -7.13 -1.93 -0.95
C LEU A 191 -7.46 -3.26 -1.63
N ASN A 192 -7.11 -3.44 -2.92
CA ASN A 192 -7.30 -4.72 -3.62
C ASN A 192 -6.63 -5.87 -2.85
N TYR A 193 -5.36 -5.67 -2.46
CA TYR A 193 -4.57 -6.62 -1.69
C TYR A 193 -5.05 -6.80 -0.26
N CYS A 194 -5.55 -5.72 0.37
CA CYS A 194 -6.11 -5.82 1.72
C CYS A 194 -7.43 -6.58 1.73
N LEU A 195 -8.27 -6.45 0.69
CA LEU A 195 -9.49 -7.23 0.51
C LEU A 195 -9.20 -8.70 0.19
N LEU A 196 -8.10 -8.98 -0.51
CA LEU A 196 -7.57 -10.34 -0.69
C LEU A 196 -7.19 -10.94 0.66
N ALA A 197 -6.41 -10.22 1.48
CA ALA A 197 -6.01 -10.67 2.80
C ALA A 197 -7.21 -10.84 3.77
N GLU A 198 -8.29 -10.07 3.58
CA GLU A 198 -9.55 -10.20 4.32
C GLU A 198 -10.49 -11.29 3.77
N GLY A 199 -10.11 -11.96 2.68
CA GLY A 199 -10.92 -13.01 2.04
C GLY A 199 -12.20 -12.51 1.38
N LYS A 200 -12.27 -11.22 1.06
CA LYS A 200 -13.38 -10.61 0.32
C LYS A 200 -13.22 -10.80 -1.19
N VAL A 201 -11.98 -10.75 -1.64
CA VAL A 201 -11.50 -11.01 -3.00
C VAL A 201 -10.69 -12.30 -2.97
N ASP A 202 -10.76 -13.09 -4.03
CA ASP A 202 -10.11 -14.40 -4.12
C ASP A 202 -8.77 -14.33 -4.88
N ALA A 203 -8.62 -13.37 -5.81
CA ALA A 203 -7.35 -13.10 -6.48
C ALA A 203 -7.21 -11.63 -6.90
N VAL A 204 -5.97 -11.14 -6.92
CA VAL A 204 -5.59 -9.83 -7.45
C VAL A 204 -4.56 -10.01 -8.56
N ILE A 205 -4.79 -9.38 -9.72
CA ILE A 205 -3.87 -9.44 -10.87
C ILE A 205 -3.56 -8.03 -11.33
N GLU A 206 -2.34 -7.57 -11.06
CA GLU A 206 -1.90 -6.23 -11.45
C GLU A 206 -0.52 -6.24 -12.10
N ALA A 207 -0.19 -5.15 -12.80
CA ALA A 207 1.08 -4.95 -13.48
C ALA A 207 1.60 -3.53 -13.28
N ASN A 208 2.89 -3.31 -13.56
CA ASN A 208 3.58 -2.01 -13.45
C ASN A 208 3.86 -1.50 -12.03
N LEU A 209 3.78 -2.36 -11.03
CA LEU A 209 4.00 -1.97 -9.64
C LEU A 209 5.48 -1.75 -9.34
N LYS A 210 5.75 -0.83 -8.42
CA LYS A 210 7.05 -0.49 -7.88
C LYS A 210 7.27 -1.21 -6.54
N PRO A 211 8.52 -1.27 -6.04
CA PRO A 211 8.81 -1.94 -4.78
C PRO A 211 8.02 -1.39 -3.58
N TYR A 212 7.81 -0.07 -3.49
CA TYR A 212 7.09 0.54 -2.37
C TYR A 212 5.58 0.21 -2.38
N ASP A 213 4.99 -0.04 -3.56
CA ASP A 213 3.59 -0.50 -3.69
C ASP A 213 3.40 -1.91 -3.09
N ILE A 214 4.39 -2.80 -3.25
CA ILE A 214 4.23 -4.23 -2.95
C ILE A 214 4.86 -4.69 -1.64
N LEU A 215 6.02 -4.13 -1.26
CA LEU A 215 6.78 -4.62 -0.11
C LEU A 215 5.98 -4.57 1.20
N PRO A 216 5.20 -3.51 1.49
CA PRO A 216 4.34 -3.46 2.67
C PRO A 216 3.19 -4.48 2.64
N LEU A 217 2.72 -4.86 1.46
CA LEU A 217 1.54 -5.72 1.29
C LEU A 217 1.89 -7.23 1.35
N ILE A 218 3.10 -7.60 0.91
CA ILE A 218 3.59 -9.00 0.95
C ILE A 218 3.38 -9.68 2.31
N PRO A 219 3.85 -9.12 3.45
CA PRO A 219 3.67 -9.77 4.75
C PRO A 219 2.21 -9.71 5.22
N ILE A 220 1.43 -8.70 4.80
CA ILE A 220 0.00 -8.63 5.11
C ILE A 220 -0.74 -9.84 4.50
N ILE A 221 -0.46 -10.15 3.23
CA ILE A 221 -1.08 -11.27 2.52
C ILE A 221 -0.52 -12.61 3.00
N LYS A 222 0.80 -12.77 3.09
CA LYS A 222 1.40 -14.06 3.48
C LYS A 222 0.94 -14.53 4.86
N ASN A 223 0.68 -13.59 5.77
CA ASN A 223 0.28 -13.89 7.13
C ASN A 223 -1.24 -13.80 7.35
N SER A 224 -2.04 -13.75 6.28
CA SER A 224 -3.51 -13.81 6.35
C SER A 224 -4.11 -15.22 6.18
N GLY A 225 -3.28 -16.26 6.20
CA GLY A 225 -3.72 -17.65 6.07
C GLY A 225 -3.69 -18.12 4.63
#